data_AF-A0A336N5I9-F1
#
_entry.id   AF-A0A336N5I9-F1
#
_cell.length_a   1.000
_cell.length_b   1.000
_cell.length_c   1.000
_cell.angle_alpha   90.00
_cell.angle_beta   90.00
_cell.angle_gamma   90.00
#
_symmetry.space_group_name_H-M   'P 1'
#
loop_
_entity.id
_entity.type
_entity.pdbx_description
1 polymer ?
#
loop_
_entity_poly.entity_id
_entity_poly.type
_entity_poly.pdbx_seq_one_letter_code
_entity_poly.pdbx_strand_id
1 'polypeptide(L)'
;MLIAYLEKMENEHASEMELCDLEAFYRAAKKHYDEDPIFAEKARNYVVKLQSGDEYCRTMWQKLVKITMQQNQHNYDRLNVTLTEKDVMGESLYNPMLPGIVEDLKKQGLAVEDDGAWVVYLDEFKNKDGGSMGVIVQKKDGGFLYTTTDIAAAKYRYETLKANRALVFSDTRQSQHMQQAWLITRKAGYVPDSFQLEHKNFGMMLGKDGKPFKTRSGDTVKLADLLDEAIERAGVLISQKSTALSDQEKADVIEAVGIGSVKYADLSKNRTTDYVFDWDNMLSFEGNTAPYMQYAYTRIRSIFNRSQIALSEVEQAQLSITDEKERALAIKLLQFEEAIQIVAKDGTPHVLCTYLYELAGVFSSFYEHCPILNNEDQQVKLSRLKLALLTERTLKQGLGLLGIKTVEKM
;
A
#
# COMPACT_ATOMS: atom_id res chain seq x y z
N MET A 1 -23.34 -10.81 13.63
CA MET A 1 -24.11 -9.55 13.75
C MET A 1 -24.44 -8.93 12.39
N LEU A 2 -23.47 -8.76 11.48
CA LEU A 2 -23.71 -8.08 10.20
C LEU A 2 -24.76 -8.78 9.32
N ILE A 3 -24.71 -10.11 9.21
CA ILE A 3 -25.74 -10.90 8.50
C ILE A 3 -27.12 -10.70 9.13
N ALA A 4 -27.21 -10.75 10.46
CA ALA A 4 -28.47 -10.58 11.19
C ALA A 4 -29.03 -9.16 11.03
N TYR A 5 -28.15 -8.16 10.98
CA TYR A 5 -28.55 -6.77 10.75
C TYR A 5 -28.99 -6.54 9.30
N LEU A 6 -28.27 -7.11 8.33
CA LEU A 6 -28.64 -7.02 6.91
C LEU A 6 -30.03 -7.63 6.68
N GLU A 7 -30.27 -8.83 7.20
CA GLU A 7 -31.58 -9.48 7.12
C GLU A 7 -32.67 -8.63 7.80
N LYS A 8 -32.39 -8.04 8.96
CA LYS A 8 -33.34 -7.14 9.63
C LYS A 8 -33.70 -5.96 8.72
N MET A 9 -32.71 -5.31 8.11
CA MET A 9 -32.93 -4.18 7.22
C MET A 9 -33.68 -4.58 5.95
N GLU A 10 -33.36 -5.71 5.32
CA GLU A 10 -34.09 -6.22 4.14
C GLU A 10 -35.56 -6.54 4.47
N ASN A 11 -35.86 -6.98 5.69
CA ASN A 11 -37.23 -7.24 6.13
C ASN A 11 -38.01 -5.95 6.48
N GLU A 12 -37.33 -4.92 6.98
CA GLU A 12 -37.94 -3.64 7.39
C GLU A 12 -38.09 -2.66 6.21
N HIS A 13 -37.21 -2.76 5.21
CA HIS A 13 -37.19 -1.92 4.02
C HIS A 13 -37.24 -2.81 2.77
N ALA A 14 -38.41 -2.92 2.15
CA ALA A 14 -38.69 -3.80 1.00
C ALA A 14 -37.97 -3.44 -0.32
N SER A 15 -36.88 -2.66 -0.28
CA SER A 15 -36.08 -2.25 -1.43
C SER A 15 -34.60 -2.48 -1.15
N GLU A 16 -33.83 -2.84 -2.18
CA GLU A 16 -32.36 -2.93 -2.12
C GLU A 16 -31.78 -1.66 -1.51
N MET A 17 -31.30 -1.76 -0.27
CA MET A 17 -30.69 -0.64 0.42
C MET A 17 -29.28 -0.45 -0.13
N GLU A 18 -28.99 0.74 -0.67
CA GLU A 18 -27.61 1.14 -0.95
C GLU A 18 -26.88 1.29 0.39
N LEU A 19 -26.02 0.33 0.71
CA LEU A 19 -25.09 0.40 1.84
C LEU A 19 -24.00 1.44 1.54
N CYS A 20 -24.37 2.72 1.57
CA CYS A 20 -23.44 3.82 1.27
C CYS A 20 -22.43 4.07 2.40
N ASP A 21 -22.76 3.68 3.65
CA ASP A 21 -21.84 3.81 4.79
C ASP A 21 -21.75 2.51 5.61
N LEU A 22 -20.73 1.71 5.29
CA LEU A 22 -20.42 0.46 5.97
C LEU A 22 -20.06 0.64 7.45
N GLU A 23 -19.48 1.78 7.82
CA GLU A 23 -19.13 2.05 9.21
C GLU A 23 -20.39 2.36 10.02
N ALA A 24 -21.29 3.17 9.47
CA ALA A 24 -22.61 3.39 10.08
C ALA A 24 -23.38 2.07 10.20
N PHE A 25 -23.36 1.22 9.17
CA PHE A 25 -23.95 -0.11 9.20
C PHE A 25 -23.36 -0.99 10.31
N TYR A 26 -22.03 -1.02 10.45
CA TYR A 26 -21.36 -1.76 11.51
C TYR A 26 -21.72 -1.24 12.90
N ARG A 27 -21.68 0.09 13.11
CA ARG A 27 -22.04 0.73 14.39
C ARG A 27 -23.48 0.42 14.77
N ALA A 28 -24.41 0.48 13.82
CA ALA A 28 -25.81 0.13 14.05
C ALA A 28 -26.00 -1.36 14.38
N ALA A 29 -25.36 -2.26 13.61
CA ALA A 29 -25.38 -3.69 13.89
C ALA A 29 -24.81 -4.02 15.28
N LYS A 30 -23.75 -3.31 15.69
CA LYS A 30 -23.13 -3.47 17.01
C LYS A 30 -24.05 -2.96 18.12
N LYS A 31 -24.68 -1.79 17.94
CA LYS A 31 -25.68 -1.26 18.87
C LYS A 31 -26.82 -2.25 19.12
N HIS A 32 -27.40 -2.82 18.05
CA HIS A 32 -28.41 -3.87 18.19
C HIS A 32 -27.87 -5.13 18.88
N TYR A 33 -26.63 -5.52 18.60
CA TYR A 33 -26.00 -6.65 19.29
C TYR A 33 -25.86 -6.44 20.80
N ASP A 34 -25.60 -5.21 21.24
CA ASP A 34 -25.38 -4.89 22.64
C ASP A 34 -26.70 -4.61 23.40
N GLU A 35 -27.71 -4.07 22.72
CA GLU A 35 -28.99 -3.65 23.33
C GLU A 35 -30.10 -4.73 23.25
N ASP A 36 -30.04 -5.67 22.30
CA ASP A 36 -31.08 -6.68 22.07
C ASP A 36 -30.51 -8.11 22.24
N PRO A 37 -30.81 -8.80 23.36
CA PRO A 37 -30.35 -10.16 23.61
C PRO A 37 -30.82 -11.19 22.56
N ILE A 38 -32.02 -11.02 21.99
CA ILE A 38 -32.57 -11.91 20.97
C ILE A 38 -31.79 -11.74 19.66
N PHE A 39 -31.51 -10.49 19.29
CA PHE A 39 -30.64 -10.19 18.15
C PHE A 39 -29.22 -10.73 18.37
N ALA A 40 -28.66 -10.60 19.57
CA ALA A 40 -27.33 -11.10 19.90
C ALA A 40 -27.22 -12.63 19.78
N GLU A 41 -28.23 -13.36 20.24
CA GLU A 41 -28.32 -14.81 20.10
C GLU A 41 -28.42 -15.22 18.62
N LYS A 42 -29.32 -14.58 17.87
CA LYS A 42 -29.45 -14.79 16.42
C LYS A 42 -28.14 -14.54 15.68
N ALA A 43 -27.45 -13.45 16.03
CA ALA A 43 -26.15 -13.08 15.47
C ALA A 43 -25.05 -14.11 15.77
N ARG A 44 -25.05 -14.77 16.94
CA ARG A 44 -24.14 -15.88 17.26
C ARG A 44 -24.49 -17.13 16.46
N ASN A 45 -25.78 -17.46 16.35
CA ASN A 45 -26.25 -18.60 15.57
C ASN A 45 -25.88 -18.49 14.08
N TYR A 46 -25.91 -17.27 13.51
CA TYR A 46 -25.48 -17.04 12.13
C TYR A 46 -23.99 -17.25 11.88
N VAL A 47 -23.14 -17.08 12.90
CA VAL A 47 -21.71 -17.44 12.78
C VAL A 47 -21.57 -18.95 12.62
N VAL A 48 -22.28 -19.73 13.45
CA VAL A 48 -22.26 -21.20 13.38
C VAL A 48 -22.80 -21.69 12.03
N LYS A 49 -23.93 -21.14 11.58
CA LYS A 49 -24.51 -21.47 10.27
C LYS A 49 -23.57 -21.16 9.10
N LEU A 50 -22.92 -19.99 9.12
CA LEU A 50 -21.96 -19.62 8.08
C LEU A 50 -20.78 -20.60 8.06
N GLN A 51 -20.27 -21.00 9.23
CA GLN A 51 -19.18 -21.97 9.35
C GLN A 51 -19.59 -23.39 8.92
N SER A 52 -20.85 -23.79 9.14
CA SER A 52 -21.39 -25.08 8.69
C SER A 52 -21.76 -25.11 7.21
N GLY A 53 -21.56 -24.01 6.47
CA GLY A 53 -21.84 -23.94 5.04
C GLY A 53 -23.30 -23.67 4.67
N ASP A 54 -24.09 -23.10 5.58
CA ASP A 54 -25.48 -22.69 5.31
C ASP A 54 -25.56 -21.72 4.13
N GLU A 55 -26.36 -22.08 3.12
CA GLU A 55 -26.44 -21.37 1.84
C GLU A 55 -27.01 -19.95 1.99
N TYR A 56 -28.00 -19.79 2.89
CA TYR A 56 -28.59 -18.48 3.17
C TYR A 56 -27.56 -17.53 3.80
N CYS A 57 -26.90 -17.97 4.88
CA CYS A 57 -25.86 -17.18 5.54
C CYS A 57 -24.70 -16.88 4.58
N ARG A 58 -24.32 -17.83 3.73
CA ARG A 58 -23.28 -17.65 2.71
C ARG A 58 -23.66 -16.58 1.69
N THR A 59 -24.90 -16.60 1.20
CA THR A 59 -25.43 -15.61 0.26
C THR A 59 -25.40 -14.21 0.87
N MET A 60 -25.88 -14.08 2.11
CA MET A 60 -25.87 -12.80 2.84
C MET A 60 -24.45 -12.29 3.11
N TRP A 61 -23.54 -13.19 3.47
CA TRP A 61 -22.12 -12.86 3.62
C TRP A 61 -21.50 -12.37 2.31
N GLN A 62 -21.77 -13.05 1.18
CA GLN A 62 -21.27 -12.63 -0.14
C GLN A 62 -21.77 -11.25 -0.55
N LYS A 63 -23.04 -10.92 -0.27
CA LYS A 63 -23.58 -9.56 -0.47
C LYS A 63 -22.77 -8.51 0.30
N LEU A 64 -22.54 -8.74 1.60
CA LEU A 64 -21.75 -7.84 2.45
C LEU A 64 -20.32 -7.66 1.94
N VAL A 65 -19.67 -8.77 1.56
CA VAL A 65 -18.30 -8.73 0.99
C VAL A 65 -18.29 -7.94 -0.31
N LYS A 66 -19.22 -8.21 -1.23
CA LYS A 66 -19.29 -7.53 -2.53
C LYS A 66 -19.42 -6.01 -2.36
N ILE A 67 -20.36 -5.55 -1.53
CA ILE A 67 -20.58 -4.13 -1.27
C ILE A 67 -19.33 -3.48 -0.66
N THR A 68 -18.70 -4.15 0.31
CA THR A 68 -17.45 -3.67 0.93
C THR A 68 -16.32 -3.53 -0.09
N MET A 69 -16.17 -4.53 -0.96
CA MET A 69 -15.11 -4.53 -1.96
C MET A 69 -15.35 -3.50 -3.06
N GLN A 70 -16.60 -3.21 -3.43
CA GLN A 70 -16.93 -2.11 -4.34
C GLN A 70 -16.52 -0.75 -3.77
N GLN A 71 -16.79 -0.49 -2.48
CA GLN A 71 -16.36 0.73 -1.81
C GLN A 71 -14.82 0.82 -1.72
N ASN A 72 -14.15 -0.30 -1.43
CA ASN A 72 -12.69 -0.36 -1.42
C ASN A 72 -12.10 -0.11 -2.81
N GLN A 73 -12.71 -0.64 -3.87
CA GLN A 73 -12.26 -0.40 -5.24
C GLN A 73 -12.30 1.08 -5.60
N HIS A 74 -13.37 1.79 -5.22
CA HIS A 74 -13.43 3.25 -5.43
C HIS A 74 -12.25 3.98 -4.78
N ASN A 75 -11.87 3.60 -3.55
CA ASN A 75 -10.70 4.17 -2.89
C ASN A 75 -9.38 3.76 -3.58
N TYR A 76 -9.26 2.52 -4.06
CA TYR A 76 -8.08 2.07 -4.81
C TYR A 76 -7.90 2.84 -6.13
N ASP A 77 -8.99 3.07 -6.85
CA ASP A 77 -8.98 3.83 -8.11
C ASP A 77 -8.54 5.27 -7.86
N ARG A 78 -9.10 5.92 -6.82
CA ARG A 78 -8.69 7.28 -6.39
C ARG A 78 -7.23 7.36 -5.99
N LEU A 79 -6.73 6.34 -5.28
CA LEU A 79 -5.32 6.24 -4.89
C LEU A 79 -4.38 5.85 -6.03
N ASN A 80 -4.90 5.55 -7.22
CA ASN A 80 -4.11 5.00 -8.32
C ASN A 80 -3.33 3.76 -7.87
N VAL A 81 -4.03 2.82 -7.22
CA VAL A 81 -3.53 1.51 -6.79
C VAL A 81 -3.98 0.47 -7.80
N THR A 82 -3.13 -0.52 -8.08
CA THR A 82 -3.36 -1.52 -9.13
C THR A 82 -4.20 -2.73 -8.67
N LEU A 83 -4.71 -2.71 -7.44
CA LEU A 83 -5.53 -3.80 -6.89
C LEU A 83 -6.92 -3.81 -7.52
N THR A 84 -7.38 -5.00 -7.87
CA THR A 84 -8.69 -5.26 -8.45
C THR A 84 -9.41 -6.38 -7.72
N GLU A 85 -10.70 -6.60 -8.03
CA GLU A 85 -11.48 -7.73 -7.49
C GLU A 85 -10.81 -9.10 -7.74
N LYS A 86 -10.04 -9.24 -8.83
CA LYS A 86 -9.35 -10.48 -9.18
C LYS A 86 -8.22 -10.84 -8.22
N ASP A 87 -7.72 -9.87 -7.47
CA ASP A 87 -6.60 -10.03 -6.54
C ASP A 87 -7.07 -10.41 -5.12
N VAL A 88 -8.38 -10.46 -4.90
CA VAL A 88 -8.98 -10.71 -3.58
C VAL A 88 -8.83 -12.19 -3.19
N MET A 89 -7.92 -12.46 -2.26
CA MET A 89 -7.72 -13.77 -1.65
C MET A 89 -7.88 -13.68 -0.13
N GLY A 90 -9.12 -13.46 0.33
CA GLY A 90 -9.45 -13.33 1.75
C GLY A 90 -9.29 -14.63 2.55
N GLU A 91 -9.28 -14.53 3.88
CA GLU A 91 -9.07 -15.67 4.79
C GLU A 91 -10.03 -16.86 4.52
N SER A 92 -11.26 -16.56 4.10
CA SER A 92 -12.28 -17.55 3.77
C SER A 92 -11.86 -18.53 2.67
N LEU A 93 -10.91 -18.15 1.80
CA LEU A 93 -10.33 -19.03 0.79
C LEU A 93 -9.67 -20.26 1.41
N TYR A 94 -9.05 -20.09 2.58
CA TYR A 94 -8.25 -21.13 3.23
C TYR A 94 -9.06 -21.99 4.21
N ASN A 95 -10.30 -21.61 4.53
CA ASN A 95 -11.17 -22.34 5.47
C ASN A 95 -11.23 -23.86 5.21
N PRO A 96 -11.39 -24.35 3.95
CA PRO A 96 -11.41 -25.78 3.67
C PRO A 96 -10.08 -26.49 3.96
N MET A 97 -8.97 -25.75 4.02
CA MET A 97 -7.64 -26.30 4.28
C MET A 97 -7.35 -26.49 5.77
N LEU A 98 -7.99 -25.69 6.65
CA LEU A 98 -7.61 -25.60 8.07
C LEU A 98 -7.73 -26.93 8.82
N PRO A 99 -8.81 -27.74 8.67
CA PRO A 99 -8.89 -29.04 9.33
C PRO A 99 -7.75 -29.97 8.89
N GLY A 100 -7.45 -30.01 7.58
CA GLY A 100 -6.37 -30.84 7.03
C GLY A 100 -4.98 -30.42 7.52
N ILE A 101 -4.72 -29.11 7.65
CA ILE A 101 -3.47 -28.60 8.23
C ILE A 101 -3.31 -29.08 9.68
N VAL A 102 -4.36 -28.95 10.48
CA VAL A 102 -4.31 -29.32 11.91
C VAL A 102 -4.18 -30.83 12.09
N GLU A 103 -4.88 -31.64 11.30
CA GLU A 103 -4.72 -33.09 11.30
C GLU A 103 -3.30 -33.52 10.91
N ASP A 104 -2.71 -32.89 9.89
CA ASP A 104 -1.38 -33.21 9.44
C ASP A 104 -0.31 -32.84 10.50
N LEU A 105 -0.43 -31.67 11.13
CA LEU A 105 0.44 -31.28 12.25
C LEU A 105 0.37 -32.27 13.43
N LYS A 106 -0.81 -32.85 13.71
CA LYS A 106 -0.96 -33.91 14.73
C LYS A 106 -0.29 -35.20 14.29
N LYS A 107 -0.49 -35.63 13.05
CA LYS A 107 0.13 -36.85 12.49
C LYS A 107 1.65 -36.78 12.49
N GLN A 108 2.21 -35.60 12.25
CA GLN A 108 3.66 -35.35 12.32
C GLN A 108 4.19 -35.26 13.77
N GLY A 109 3.31 -35.25 14.78
CA GLY A 109 3.70 -35.08 16.19
C GLY A 109 4.13 -33.65 16.55
N LEU A 110 3.90 -32.66 15.67
CA LEU A 110 4.24 -31.26 15.90
C LEU A 110 3.20 -30.55 16.78
N ALA A 111 1.92 -30.85 16.56
CA ALA A 111 0.83 -30.34 17.39
C ALA A 111 0.46 -31.36 18.47
N VAL A 112 0.48 -30.93 19.73
CA VAL A 112 0.10 -31.72 20.90
C VAL A 112 -1.11 -31.11 21.60
N GLU A 113 -1.84 -31.92 22.33
CA GLU A 113 -2.99 -31.44 23.12
C GLU A 113 -2.49 -30.84 24.45
N ASP A 114 -2.93 -29.61 24.74
CA ASP A 114 -2.66 -28.89 25.98
C ASP A 114 -3.91 -28.08 26.37
N ASP A 115 -4.43 -28.32 27.58
CA ASP A 115 -5.69 -27.76 28.10
C ASP A 115 -6.87 -27.84 27.10
N GLY A 116 -6.97 -28.96 26.39
CA GLY A 116 -7.98 -29.23 25.36
C GLY A 116 -7.80 -28.45 24.04
N ALA A 117 -6.78 -27.62 23.92
CA ALA A 117 -6.39 -26.97 22.66
C ALA A 117 -5.26 -27.74 21.97
N TRP A 118 -5.10 -27.53 20.67
CA TRP A 118 -3.95 -28.06 19.92
C TRP A 118 -2.88 -26.98 19.77
N VAL A 119 -1.69 -27.29 20.27
CA VAL A 119 -0.59 -26.34 20.44
C VAL A 119 0.67 -26.89 19.80
N VAL A 120 1.40 -26.05 19.08
CA VAL A 120 2.76 -26.33 18.59
C VAL A 120 3.75 -25.57 19.46
N TYR A 121 4.67 -26.26 20.10
CA TYR A 121 5.72 -25.61 20.89
C TYR A 121 6.93 -25.26 20.02
N LEU A 122 7.39 -24.02 20.13
CA LEU A 122 8.54 -23.51 19.39
C LEU A 122 9.64 -23.12 20.38
N ASP A 123 10.78 -23.79 20.32
CA ASP A 123 11.92 -23.54 21.23
C ASP A 123 12.63 -22.21 20.92
N GLU A 124 12.50 -21.77 19.68
CA GLU A 124 13.04 -20.52 19.13
C GLU A 124 12.39 -19.28 19.74
N PHE A 125 11.22 -19.44 20.36
CA PHE A 125 10.47 -18.37 21.04
C PHE A 125 10.28 -18.74 22.51
N LYS A 126 10.41 -17.76 23.41
CA LYS A 126 10.25 -17.97 24.86
C LYS A 126 8.93 -17.40 25.36
N ASN A 127 8.27 -18.16 26.23
CA ASN A 127 7.10 -17.70 26.98
C ASN A 127 7.52 -16.85 28.20
N LYS A 128 6.54 -16.35 28.94
CA LYS A 128 6.79 -15.50 30.13
C LYS A 128 7.59 -16.20 31.22
N ASP A 129 7.51 -17.53 31.27
CA ASP A 129 8.17 -18.38 32.27
C ASP A 129 9.53 -18.91 31.77
N GLY A 130 10.01 -18.45 30.61
CA GLY A 130 11.29 -18.85 30.01
C GLY A 130 11.27 -20.21 29.29
N GLY A 131 10.13 -20.90 29.27
CA GLY A 131 9.91 -22.13 28.51
C GLY A 131 9.61 -21.87 27.03
N SER A 132 9.43 -22.94 26.26
CA SER A 132 9.08 -22.87 24.84
C SER A 132 7.71 -22.23 24.62
N MET A 133 7.58 -21.43 23.57
CA MET A 133 6.33 -20.75 23.24
C MET A 133 5.30 -21.74 22.69
N GLY A 134 4.16 -21.88 23.36
CA GLY A 134 3.02 -22.63 22.85
C GLY A 134 2.20 -21.79 21.88
N VAL A 135 2.15 -22.18 20.61
CA VAL A 135 1.36 -21.52 19.58
C VAL A 135 0.09 -22.34 19.31
N ILE A 136 -1.07 -21.79 19.64
CA ILE A 136 -2.36 -22.46 19.45
C ILE A 136 -2.70 -22.49 17.95
N VAL A 137 -2.92 -23.70 17.41
CA VAL A 137 -3.38 -23.93 16.02
C VAL A 137 -4.84 -24.38 15.93
N GLN A 138 -5.44 -24.79 17.05
CA GLN A 138 -6.88 -25.03 17.19
C GLN A 138 -7.29 -24.85 18.64
N LYS A 139 -8.36 -24.09 18.90
CA LYS A 139 -8.92 -23.91 20.25
C LYS A 139 -9.66 -25.16 20.73
N LYS A 140 -9.91 -25.21 22.04
CA LYS A 140 -10.73 -26.26 22.69
C LYS A 140 -12.16 -26.39 22.18
N ASP A 141 -12.73 -25.31 21.65
CA ASP A 141 -14.06 -25.30 21.03
C ASP A 141 -14.04 -25.77 19.56
N GLY A 142 -12.89 -26.25 19.08
CA GLY A 142 -12.67 -26.69 17.70
C GLY A 142 -12.39 -25.53 16.72
N GLY A 143 -12.54 -24.28 17.16
CA GLY A 143 -12.34 -23.10 16.33
C GLY A 143 -10.87 -22.87 15.94
N PHE A 144 -10.66 -22.44 14.70
CA PHE A 144 -9.34 -22.06 14.18
C PHE A 144 -9.00 -20.61 14.50
N LEU A 145 -7.71 -20.26 14.41
CA LEU A 145 -7.20 -18.91 14.63
C LEU A 145 -6.41 -18.42 13.41
N TYR A 146 -6.02 -17.15 13.43
CA TYR A 146 -5.20 -16.53 12.39
C TYR A 146 -3.93 -17.32 12.07
N THR A 147 -3.28 -17.94 13.07
CA THR A 147 -2.08 -18.77 12.87
C THR A 147 -2.33 -19.90 11.88
N THR A 148 -3.44 -20.60 12.02
CA THR A 148 -3.81 -21.74 11.16
C THR A 148 -4.06 -21.25 9.73
N THR A 149 -4.72 -20.11 9.59
CA THR A 149 -4.96 -19.46 8.30
C THR A 149 -3.64 -19.04 7.63
N ASP A 150 -2.69 -18.48 8.37
CA ASP A 150 -1.40 -18.04 7.83
C ASP A 150 -0.50 -19.21 7.42
N ILE A 151 -0.56 -20.33 8.15
CA ILE A 151 0.10 -21.59 7.75
C ILE A 151 -0.51 -22.10 6.45
N ALA A 152 -1.85 -22.15 6.36
CA ALA A 152 -2.56 -22.57 5.16
C ALA A 152 -2.27 -21.65 3.96
N ALA A 153 -2.24 -20.34 4.18
CA ALA A 153 -1.95 -19.34 3.15
C ALA A 153 -0.51 -19.47 2.61
N ALA A 154 0.47 -19.72 3.48
CA ALA A 154 1.85 -19.96 3.06
C ALA A 154 1.97 -21.24 2.22
N LYS A 155 1.33 -22.34 2.66
CA LYS A 155 1.25 -23.58 1.90
C LYS A 155 0.59 -23.38 0.54
N TYR A 156 -0.56 -22.70 0.50
CA TYR A 156 -1.29 -22.39 -0.75
C TYR A 156 -0.45 -21.58 -1.74
N ARG A 157 0.23 -20.53 -1.27
CA ARG A 157 1.09 -19.68 -2.12
C ARG A 157 2.22 -20.48 -2.77
N TYR A 158 2.78 -21.46 -2.07
CA TYR A 158 3.82 -22.31 -2.61
C TYR A 158 3.27 -23.44 -3.49
N GLU A 159 2.32 -24.22 -2.99
CA GLU A 159 1.84 -25.43 -3.67
C GLU A 159 0.89 -25.12 -4.82
N THR A 160 0.03 -24.11 -4.67
CA THR A 160 -0.99 -23.77 -5.67
C THR A 160 -0.51 -22.65 -6.59
N LEU A 161 -0.04 -21.53 -6.03
CA LEU A 161 0.40 -20.38 -6.83
C LEU A 161 1.83 -20.54 -7.39
N LYS A 162 2.59 -21.57 -6.93
CA LYS A 162 3.96 -21.85 -7.36
C LYS A 162 4.90 -20.65 -7.18
N ALA A 163 4.67 -19.84 -6.16
CA ALA A 163 5.48 -18.66 -5.88
C ALA A 163 6.91 -19.07 -5.47
N ASN A 164 7.90 -18.29 -5.90
CA ASN A 164 9.29 -18.40 -5.40
C ASN A 164 9.54 -17.50 -4.18
N ARG A 165 8.73 -16.45 -4.03
CA ARG A 165 8.85 -15.44 -2.99
C ARG A 165 7.46 -14.88 -2.66
N ALA A 166 7.14 -14.72 -1.38
CA ALA A 166 5.96 -14.04 -0.91
C ALA A 166 6.33 -12.92 0.06
N LEU A 167 5.89 -11.71 -0.26
CA LEU A 167 6.07 -10.52 0.54
C LEU A 167 4.76 -10.20 1.27
N VAL A 168 4.80 -10.16 2.59
CA VAL A 168 3.64 -9.81 3.41
C VAL A 168 3.89 -8.44 4.03
N PHE A 169 3.15 -7.43 3.56
CA PHE A 169 3.18 -6.09 4.12
C PHE A 169 2.10 -5.98 5.21
N SER A 170 2.52 -5.84 6.46
CA SER A 170 1.62 -5.65 7.60
C SER A 170 2.30 -4.90 8.75
N ASP A 171 1.51 -4.47 9.72
CA ASP A 171 2.01 -3.72 10.87
C ASP A 171 3.08 -4.50 11.66
N THR A 172 4.10 -3.80 12.16
CA THR A 172 5.21 -4.38 12.93
C THR A 172 4.76 -5.15 14.17
N ARG A 173 3.60 -4.83 14.75
CA ARG A 173 3.02 -5.57 15.88
C ARG A 173 2.66 -7.02 15.54
N GLN A 174 2.53 -7.37 14.26
CA GLN A 174 2.27 -8.73 13.78
C GLN A 174 3.54 -9.56 13.53
N SER A 175 4.74 -8.99 13.75
CA SER A 175 6.00 -9.65 13.37
C SER A 175 6.22 -11.00 14.05
N GLN A 176 5.99 -11.07 15.36
CA GLN A 176 6.18 -12.31 16.13
C GLN A 176 5.21 -13.40 15.68
N HIS A 177 3.94 -13.03 15.46
CA HIS A 177 2.90 -13.92 14.96
C HIS A 177 3.27 -14.53 13.60
N MET A 178 3.72 -13.70 12.65
CA MET A 178 4.18 -14.17 11.33
C MET A 178 5.37 -15.11 11.42
N GLN A 179 6.37 -14.78 12.24
CA GLN A 179 7.54 -15.64 12.42
C GLN A 179 7.17 -17.00 13.01
N GLN A 180 6.25 -17.03 13.98
CA GLN A 180 5.74 -18.27 14.57
C GLN A 180 4.99 -19.12 13.54
N ALA A 181 4.02 -18.54 12.84
CA ALA A 181 3.24 -19.26 11.83
C ALA A 181 4.14 -19.83 10.72
N TRP A 182 5.09 -19.04 10.21
CA TRP A 182 5.99 -19.50 9.14
C TRP A 182 7.02 -20.52 9.62
N LEU A 183 7.49 -20.43 10.87
CA LEU A 183 8.33 -21.47 11.44
C LEU A 183 7.59 -22.79 11.55
N ILE A 184 6.33 -22.79 11.99
CA ILE A 184 5.48 -24.00 11.99
C ILE A 184 5.33 -24.51 10.56
N THR A 185 5.06 -23.62 9.60
CA THR A 185 4.94 -23.97 8.18
C THR A 185 6.20 -24.67 7.65
N ARG A 186 7.40 -24.26 8.08
CA ARG A 186 8.69 -24.90 7.74
C ARG A 186 8.87 -26.24 8.43
N LYS A 187 8.65 -26.30 9.75
CA LYS A 187 8.77 -27.54 10.54
C LYS A 187 7.84 -28.64 10.00
N ALA A 188 6.66 -28.25 9.51
CA ALA A 188 5.69 -29.15 8.90
C ALA A 188 6.03 -29.59 7.46
N GLY A 189 7.11 -29.07 6.87
CA GLY A 189 7.54 -29.39 5.52
C GLY A 189 6.64 -28.84 4.40
N TYR A 190 5.71 -27.93 4.69
CA TYR A 190 4.80 -27.39 3.68
C TYR A 190 5.48 -26.48 2.65
N VAL A 191 6.62 -25.90 3.02
CA VAL A 191 7.38 -24.99 2.16
C VAL A 191 8.89 -25.21 2.35
N PRO A 192 9.70 -25.31 1.28
CA PRO A 192 11.15 -25.54 1.38
C PRO A 192 11.89 -24.25 1.74
N ASP A 193 13.05 -24.34 2.40
CA ASP A 193 13.84 -23.16 2.80
C ASP A 193 14.18 -22.19 1.66
N SER A 194 14.20 -22.67 0.42
CA SER A 194 14.40 -21.85 -0.78
C SER A 194 13.22 -20.91 -1.12
N PHE A 195 12.01 -21.20 -0.65
CA PHE A 195 10.86 -20.32 -0.83
C PHE A 195 11.00 -19.11 0.11
N GLN A 196 11.03 -17.88 -0.40
CA GLN A 196 11.26 -16.71 0.44
C GLN A 196 9.94 -16.22 1.06
N LEU A 197 9.77 -16.37 2.37
CA LEU A 197 8.67 -15.78 3.14
C LEU A 197 9.18 -14.56 3.91
N GLU A 198 8.76 -13.36 3.52
CA GLU A 198 9.30 -12.11 4.06
C GLU A 198 8.21 -11.22 4.62
N HIS A 199 8.36 -10.84 5.88
CA HIS A 199 7.52 -9.84 6.53
C HIS A 199 8.09 -8.45 6.24
N LYS A 200 7.44 -7.73 5.33
CA LYS A 200 7.76 -6.34 5.00
C LYS A 200 6.95 -5.42 5.92
N ASN A 201 7.34 -5.44 7.20
CA ASN A 201 6.66 -4.73 8.26
C ASN A 201 6.63 -3.20 8.09
N PHE A 202 5.61 -2.54 8.60
CA PHE A 202 5.58 -1.07 8.69
C PHE A 202 5.22 -0.55 10.08
N GLY A 203 5.65 0.68 10.39
CA GLY A 203 5.34 1.39 11.63
C GLY A 203 3.90 1.90 11.67
N MET A 204 3.49 2.48 12.80
CA MET A 204 2.16 3.05 12.93
C MET A 204 2.08 4.46 12.32
N MET A 205 0.89 4.83 11.86
CA MET A 205 0.56 6.24 11.59
C MET A 205 0.23 6.97 12.90
N LEU A 206 0.92 8.07 13.15
CA LEU A 206 0.79 8.91 14.34
C LEU A 206 0.28 10.30 13.98
N GLY A 207 -0.44 10.93 14.90
CA GLY A 207 -0.71 12.37 14.85
C GLY A 207 0.49 13.21 15.31
N LYS A 208 0.38 14.54 15.21
CA LYS A 208 1.41 15.49 15.71
C LYS A 208 1.68 15.35 17.21
N ASP A 209 0.78 14.73 17.96
CA ASP A 209 0.90 14.43 19.39
C ASP A 209 1.65 13.12 19.70
N GLY A 210 2.12 12.40 18.67
CA GLY A 210 2.82 11.13 18.79
C GLY A 210 1.90 9.94 19.15
N LYS A 211 0.57 10.13 19.13
CA LYS A 211 -0.40 9.06 19.40
C LYS A 211 -0.97 8.50 18.10
N PRO A 212 -1.63 7.32 18.12
CA PRO A 212 -2.26 6.75 16.93
C PRO A 212 -3.16 7.76 16.21
N PHE A 213 -2.98 7.86 14.89
CA PHE A 213 -3.66 8.85 14.08
C PHE A 213 -5.18 8.70 14.15
N LYS A 214 -5.85 9.79 14.55
CA LYS A 214 -7.29 9.87 14.81
C LYS A 214 -7.83 11.21 14.32
N THR A 215 -9.14 11.28 14.11
CA THR A 215 -9.82 12.56 13.86
C THR A 215 -9.69 13.49 15.06
N ARG A 216 -10.04 14.77 14.89
CA ARG A 216 -10.07 15.75 16.00
C ARG A 216 -11.03 15.34 17.13
N SER A 217 -12.09 14.59 16.82
CA SER A 217 -13.03 14.04 17.81
C SER A 217 -12.52 12.77 18.49
N GLY A 218 -11.39 12.19 18.04
CA GLY A 218 -10.82 10.95 18.56
C GLY A 218 -11.33 9.68 17.88
N ASP A 219 -12.11 9.81 16.81
CA ASP A 219 -12.62 8.70 15.99
C ASP A 219 -11.56 8.20 14.99
N THR A 220 -11.83 7.04 14.40
CA THR A 220 -11.04 6.50 13.29
C THR A 220 -11.19 7.40 12.06
N VAL A 221 -10.08 7.70 11.39
CA VAL A 221 -10.09 8.48 10.16
C VAL A 221 -10.57 7.62 9.00
N LYS A 222 -11.64 8.05 8.31
CA LYS A 222 -12.09 7.42 7.07
C LYS A 222 -11.12 7.78 5.94
N LEU A 223 -10.68 6.77 5.18
CA LEU A 223 -9.76 6.99 4.06
C LEU A 223 -10.35 7.93 3.00
N ALA A 224 -11.64 7.78 2.66
CA ALA A 224 -12.31 8.66 1.71
C ALA A 224 -12.20 10.14 2.11
N ASP A 225 -12.55 10.45 3.36
CA ASP A 225 -12.48 11.81 3.92
C ASP A 225 -11.05 12.37 3.91
N LEU A 226 -10.05 11.52 4.21
CA LEU A 226 -8.63 11.91 4.13
C LEU A 226 -8.23 12.30 2.70
N LEU A 227 -8.68 11.54 1.69
CA LEU A 227 -8.40 11.83 0.30
C LEU A 227 -9.14 13.08 -0.19
N ASP A 228 -10.37 13.31 0.30
CA ASP A 228 -11.13 14.53 0.02
C ASP A 228 -10.41 15.76 0.59
N GLU A 229 -9.95 15.70 1.85
CA GLU A 229 -9.18 16.79 2.47
C GLU A 229 -7.84 17.04 1.74
N ALA A 230 -7.18 15.98 1.26
CA ALA A 230 -5.95 16.12 0.47
C ALA A 230 -6.17 16.93 -0.82
N ILE A 231 -7.26 16.63 -1.54
CA ILE A 231 -7.66 17.30 -2.78
C ILE A 231 -8.05 18.76 -2.48
N GLU A 232 -8.83 19.01 -1.43
CA GLU A 232 -9.24 20.36 -1.04
C GLU A 232 -8.02 21.25 -0.74
N ARG A 233 -7.11 20.75 0.09
CA ARG A 233 -5.88 21.48 0.45
C ARG A 233 -4.97 21.71 -0.75
N ALA A 234 -4.80 20.72 -1.61
CA ALA A 234 -4.09 20.87 -2.87
C ALA A 234 -4.75 21.95 -3.77
N GLY A 235 -6.09 21.99 -3.81
CA GLY A 235 -6.87 22.99 -4.55
C GLY A 235 -6.60 24.42 -4.10
N VAL A 236 -6.55 24.65 -2.79
CA VAL A 236 -6.18 25.96 -2.21
C VAL A 236 -4.76 26.32 -2.59
N LEU A 237 -3.81 25.39 -2.42
CA LEU A 237 -2.39 25.61 -2.68
C LEU A 237 -2.11 25.95 -4.16
N ILE A 238 -2.69 25.21 -5.09
CA ILE A 238 -2.52 25.42 -6.53
C ILE A 238 -3.18 26.74 -6.98
N SER A 239 -4.34 27.08 -6.42
CA SER A 239 -5.02 28.34 -6.75
C SER A 239 -4.22 29.58 -6.35
N GLN A 240 -3.40 29.49 -5.29
CA GLN A 240 -2.54 30.60 -4.85
C GLN A 240 -1.34 30.85 -5.77
N LYS A 241 -0.90 29.85 -6.55
CA LYS A 241 0.32 29.94 -7.38
C LYS A 241 0.12 30.53 -8.78
N SER A 242 -1.08 31.01 -9.12
CA SER A 242 -1.44 31.71 -10.37
C SER A 242 -0.83 31.10 -11.63
N THR A 243 -1.51 30.10 -12.18
CA THR A 243 -1.05 29.36 -13.37
C THR A 243 -2.08 29.49 -14.47
N ALA A 244 -1.63 29.78 -15.70
CA ALA A 244 -2.44 29.80 -16.93
C ALA A 244 -2.84 28.37 -17.34
N LEU A 245 -3.62 27.70 -16.50
CA LEU A 245 -4.18 26.37 -16.73
C LEU A 245 -5.65 26.52 -17.10
N SER A 246 -6.12 25.67 -18.01
CA SER A 246 -7.56 25.43 -18.18
C SER A 246 -8.16 24.78 -16.92
N ASP A 247 -9.49 24.83 -16.79
CA ASP A 247 -10.18 24.22 -15.64
C ASP A 247 -9.89 22.72 -15.50
N GLN A 248 -9.78 22.00 -16.63
CA GLN A 248 -9.42 20.59 -16.65
C GLN A 248 -7.97 20.35 -16.23
N GLU A 249 -7.02 21.10 -16.79
CA GLU A 249 -5.60 20.98 -16.39
C GLU A 249 -5.43 21.30 -14.90
N LYS A 250 -6.16 22.29 -14.38
CA LYS A 250 -6.15 22.64 -12.96
C LYS A 250 -6.68 21.49 -12.10
N ALA A 251 -7.79 20.86 -12.49
CA ALA A 251 -8.34 19.70 -11.78
C ALA A 251 -7.35 18.53 -11.76
N ASP A 252 -6.72 18.23 -12.90
CA ASP A 252 -5.73 17.15 -13.03
C ASP A 252 -4.50 17.40 -12.13
N VAL A 253 -4.03 18.65 -12.07
CA VAL A 253 -2.93 19.07 -11.17
C VAL A 253 -3.32 18.90 -9.71
N ILE A 254 -4.51 19.34 -9.32
CA ILE A 254 -4.99 19.22 -7.94
C ILE A 254 -5.09 17.76 -7.51
N GLU A 255 -5.67 16.89 -8.35
CA GLU A 255 -5.78 15.46 -8.06
C GLU A 255 -4.38 14.82 -7.94
N ALA A 256 -3.50 15.09 -8.92
CA ALA A 256 -2.15 14.53 -8.93
C ALA A 256 -1.35 14.97 -7.70
N VAL A 257 -1.47 16.23 -7.27
CA VAL A 257 -0.81 16.77 -6.09
C VAL A 257 -1.38 16.19 -4.81
N GLY A 258 -2.70 16.22 -4.63
CA GLY A 258 -3.35 15.75 -3.40
C GLY A 258 -3.07 14.28 -3.15
N ILE A 259 -3.40 13.42 -4.11
CA ILE A 259 -3.19 11.97 -4.00
C ILE A 259 -1.69 11.64 -3.99
N GLY A 260 -0.91 12.31 -4.83
CA GLY A 260 0.55 12.14 -4.85
C GLY A 260 1.18 12.43 -3.49
N SER A 261 0.74 13.49 -2.82
CA SER A 261 1.26 13.87 -1.49
C SER A 261 0.94 12.83 -0.43
N VAL A 262 -0.29 12.29 -0.42
CA VAL A 262 -0.69 11.21 0.50
C VAL A 262 0.23 10.00 0.37
N LYS A 263 0.49 9.54 -0.86
CA LYS A 263 1.34 8.38 -1.11
C LYS A 263 2.81 8.67 -0.86
N TYR A 264 3.32 9.79 -1.38
CA TYR A 264 4.74 10.10 -1.31
C TYR A 264 5.21 10.37 0.11
N ALA A 265 4.38 10.99 0.96
CA ALA A 265 4.74 11.29 2.34
C ALA A 265 4.93 10.03 3.20
N ASP A 266 4.24 8.94 2.86
CA ASP A 266 4.46 7.62 3.43
C ASP A 266 5.69 6.95 2.78
N LEU A 267 5.67 6.82 1.45
CA LEU A 267 6.71 6.11 0.68
C LEU A 267 8.11 6.71 0.82
N SER A 268 8.26 8.01 1.06
CA SER A 268 9.56 8.68 1.24
C SER A 268 10.21 8.42 2.60
N LYS A 269 9.49 7.80 3.54
CA LYS A 269 10.00 7.43 4.86
C LYS A 269 10.32 5.94 4.92
N ASN A 270 11.26 5.58 5.79
CA ASN A 270 11.54 4.17 6.00
C ASN A 270 10.29 3.49 6.58
N ARG A 271 9.78 2.46 5.90
CA ARG A 271 8.56 1.76 6.30
C ARG A 271 8.58 1.30 7.77
N THR A 272 9.74 0.96 8.33
CA THR A 272 9.83 0.43 9.70
C THR A 272 9.73 1.50 10.79
N THR A 273 9.84 2.79 10.44
CA THR A 273 9.67 3.89 11.39
C THR A 273 8.21 4.29 11.48
N ASP A 274 7.75 4.66 12.68
CA ASP A 274 6.44 5.27 12.84
C ASP A 274 6.35 6.58 12.03
N TYR A 275 5.22 6.80 11.37
CA TYR A 275 4.99 7.93 10.48
C TYR A 275 4.09 8.97 11.16
N VAL A 276 4.65 10.12 11.49
CA VAL A 276 3.88 11.29 11.95
C VAL A 276 3.25 11.99 10.74
N PHE A 277 1.92 11.94 10.66
CA PHE A 277 1.13 12.58 9.61
C PHE A 277 1.10 14.11 9.78
N ASP A 278 1.45 14.84 8.71
CA ASP A 278 1.50 16.30 8.72
C ASP A 278 1.17 16.89 7.34
N TRP A 279 0.00 17.54 7.25
CA TRP A 279 -0.48 18.22 6.04
C TRP A 279 0.48 19.28 5.52
N ASP A 280 1.08 20.07 6.41
CA ASP A 280 1.89 21.23 6.02
C ASP A 280 3.18 20.75 5.34
N ASN A 281 3.79 19.69 5.88
CA ASN A 281 5.02 19.11 5.34
C ASN A 281 4.76 18.36 4.02
N MET A 282 3.72 17.53 3.95
CA MET A 282 3.50 16.68 2.77
C MET A 282 3.07 17.46 1.52
N LEU A 283 2.39 18.60 1.70
CA LEU A 283 1.95 19.49 0.61
C LEU A 283 2.95 20.62 0.30
N SER A 284 4.12 20.64 0.96
CA SER A 284 5.14 21.65 0.69
C SER A 284 5.74 21.50 -0.70
N PHE A 285 6.09 22.63 -1.34
CA PHE A 285 6.91 22.67 -2.56
C PHE A 285 8.42 22.65 -2.28
N GLU A 286 8.79 22.59 -1.01
CA GLU A 286 10.18 22.49 -0.56
C GLU A 286 10.42 21.13 0.10
N GLY A 287 11.64 20.61 -0.07
CA GLY A 287 12.04 19.32 0.48
C GLY A 287 11.60 18.13 -0.37
N ASN A 288 11.71 16.94 0.22
CA ASN A 288 11.46 15.67 -0.46
C ASN A 288 9.96 15.31 -0.45
N THR A 289 9.17 15.99 -1.29
CA THR A 289 7.70 15.92 -1.33
C THR A 289 7.17 15.67 -2.75
N ALA A 290 5.93 15.18 -2.88
CA ALA A 290 5.31 15.01 -4.19
C ALA A 290 5.16 16.33 -4.97
N PRO A 291 4.70 17.45 -4.39
CA PRO A 291 4.59 18.71 -5.12
C PRO A 291 5.94 19.20 -5.64
N TYR A 292 7.02 19.08 -4.84
CA TYR A 292 8.36 19.41 -5.31
C TYR A 292 8.77 18.54 -6.52
N MET A 293 8.57 17.22 -6.42
CA MET A 293 8.95 16.29 -7.48
C MET A 293 8.16 16.49 -8.77
N GLN A 294 6.84 16.73 -8.66
CA GLN A 294 5.98 17.03 -9.79
C GLN A 294 6.36 18.37 -10.45
N TYR A 295 6.66 19.38 -9.64
CA TYR A 295 7.13 20.68 -10.14
C TYR A 295 8.51 20.59 -10.81
N ALA A 296 9.43 19.78 -10.27
CA ALA A 296 10.73 19.53 -10.89
C ALA A 296 10.56 18.88 -12.28
N TYR A 297 9.66 17.90 -12.39
CA TYR A 297 9.31 17.28 -13.68
C TYR A 297 8.72 18.30 -14.67
N THR A 298 7.75 19.14 -14.27
CA THR A 298 7.14 20.13 -15.17
C THR A 298 8.13 21.20 -15.61
N ARG A 299 9.08 21.59 -14.74
CA ARG A 299 10.16 22.51 -15.09
C ARG A 299 11.03 21.94 -16.21
N ILE A 300 11.33 20.65 -16.21
CA ILE A 300 12.08 20.01 -17.30
C ILE A 300 11.25 19.99 -18.60
N ARG A 301 9.98 19.60 -18.52
CA ARG A 301 9.04 19.64 -19.67
C ARG A 301 8.96 21.02 -20.30
N SER A 302 8.97 22.08 -19.48
CA SER A 302 8.96 23.47 -19.96
C SER A 302 10.15 23.83 -20.84
N ILE A 303 11.30 23.17 -20.67
CA ILE A 303 12.50 23.38 -21.50
C ILE A 303 12.20 22.92 -22.92
N PHE A 304 11.58 21.75 -23.09
CA PHE A 304 11.21 21.20 -24.40
C PHE A 304 10.16 22.07 -25.09
N ASN A 305 9.13 22.52 -24.35
CA ASN A 305 8.10 23.43 -24.88
C ASN A 305 8.70 24.75 -25.40
N ARG A 306 9.77 25.25 -24.77
CA ARG A 306 10.47 26.47 -25.18
C ARG A 306 11.55 26.24 -26.24
N SER A 307 12.08 25.02 -26.34
CA SER A 307 13.19 24.69 -27.25
C SER A 307 12.83 24.78 -28.72
N GLN A 308 11.56 24.52 -29.08
CA GLN A 308 11.08 24.38 -30.45
C GLN A 308 11.86 23.34 -31.29
N ILE A 309 12.63 22.45 -30.64
CA ILE A 309 13.40 21.39 -31.28
C ILE A 309 12.56 20.11 -31.28
N ALA A 310 12.51 19.40 -32.41
CA ALA A 310 11.79 18.14 -32.49
C ALA A 310 12.45 17.07 -31.59
N LEU A 311 11.63 16.27 -30.89
CA LEU A 311 12.15 15.21 -30.01
C LEU A 311 13.06 14.22 -30.75
N SER A 312 12.76 13.92 -32.01
CA SER A 312 13.58 13.04 -32.85
C SER A 312 15.01 13.58 -33.07
N GLU A 313 15.17 14.90 -33.15
CA GLU A 313 16.51 15.52 -33.27
C GLU A 313 17.32 15.35 -31.98
N VAL A 314 16.66 15.53 -30.82
CA VAL A 314 17.31 15.33 -29.51
C VAL A 314 17.71 13.87 -29.31
N GLU A 315 16.87 12.92 -29.72
CA GLU A 315 17.16 11.49 -29.59
C GLU A 315 18.35 11.04 -30.46
N GLN A 316 18.45 11.58 -31.67
CA GLN A 316 19.54 11.27 -32.61
C GLN A 316 20.86 12.00 -32.30
N ALA A 317 20.83 13.02 -31.46
CA ALA A 317 22.01 13.81 -31.11
C ALA A 317 23.13 12.98 -30.48
N GLN A 318 24.38 13.30 -30.83
CA GLN A 318 25.54 12.73 -30.15
C GLN A 318 25.68 13.34 -28.76
N LEU A 319 25.88 12.48 -27.77
CA LEU A 319 26.12 12.93 -26.39
C LEU A 319 27.60 13.32 -26.25
N SER A 320 27.82 14.55 -25.80
CA SER A 320 29.14 15.08 -25.44
C SER A 320 29.08 15.60 -24.01
N ILE A 321 29.90 15.01 -23.13
CA ILE A 321 30.01 15.38 -21.72
C ILE A 321 31.36 16.07 -21.53
N THR A 322 31.30 17.36 -21.24
CA THR A 322 32.48 18.24 -21.17
C THR A 322 32.57 18.98 -19.83
N ASP A 323 31.43 19.22 -19.19
CA ASP A 323 31.33 19.87 -17.89
C ASP A 323 31.19 18.86 -16.75
N GLU A 324 31.68 19.22 -15.56
CA GLU A 324 31.54 18.40 -14.36
C GLU A 324 30.07 18.18 -13.94
N LYS A 325 29.18 19.16 -14.15
CA LYS A 325 27.75 19.04 -13.84
C LYS A 325 27.01 18.15 -14.84
N GLU A 326 27.40 18.19 -16.11
CA GLU A 326 26.93 17.23 -17.14
C GLU A 326 27.30 15.80 -16.73
N ARG A 327 28.56 15.61 -16.32
CA ARG A 327 29.06 14.31 -15.86
C ARG A 327 28.33 13.82 -14.60
N ALA A 328 28.13 14.69 -13.62
CA ALA A 328 27.41 14.35 -12.39
C ALA A 328 25.97 13.90 -12.69
N LEU A 329 25.25 14.62 -13.56
CA LEU A 329 23.90 14.25 -13.98
C LEU A 329 23.89 12.90 -14.72
N ALA A 330 24.80 12.70 -15.67
CA ALA A 330 24.89 11.45 -16.42
C ALA A 330 25.13 10.25 -15.49
N ILE A 331 26.05 10.36 -14.52
CA ILE A 331 26.30 9.31 -13.53
C ILE A 331 25.05 9.05 -12.70
N LYS A 332 24.38 10.10 -12.20
CA LYS A 332 23.17 9.93 -11.39
C LYS A 332 22.06 9.23 -12.16
N LEU A 333 21.87 9.54 -13.44
CA LEU A 333 20.88 8.89 -14.30
C LEU A 333 21.14 7.39 -14.48
N LEU A 334 22.41 6.99 -14.58
CA LEU A 334 22.80 5.58 -14.72
C LEU A 334 22.58 4.77 -13.43
N GLN A 335 22.52 5.42 -12.27
CA GLN A 335 22.25 4.78 -10.98
C GLN A 335 20.75 4.44 -10.76
N PHE A 336 19.87 4.76 -11.71
CA PHE A 336 18.44 4.46 -11.59
C PHE A 336 18.17 2.96 -11.40
N GLU A 337 18.87 2.12 -12.16
CA GLU A 337 18.71 0.68 -12.08
C GLU A 337 19.10 0.15 -10.70
N GLU A 338 20.21 0.62 -10.13
CA GLU A 338 20.66 0.23 -8.79
C GLU A 338 19.61 0.54 -7.72
N ALA A 339 19.00 1.73 -7.80
CA ALA A 339 17.92 2.12 -6.90
C ALA A 339 16.70 1.19 -7.03
N ILE A 340 16.29 0.82 -8.25
CA ILE A 340 15.20 -0.13 -8.49
C ILE A 340 15.53 -1.51 -7.93
N GLN A 341 16.75 -2.01 -8.16
CA GLN A 341 17.17 -3.32 -7.67
C GLN A 341 17.12 -3.40 -6.14
N ILE A 342 17.53 -2.32 -5.45
CA ILE A 342 17.41 -2.23 -3.99
C ILE A 342 15.93 -2.27 -3.57
N VAL A 343 15.06 -1.49 -4.20
CA VAL A 343 13.62 -1.50 -3.86
C VAL A 343 13.00 -2.88 -4.09
N ALA A 344 13.30 -3.53 -5.21
CA ALA A 344 12.77 -4.85 -5.54
C ALA A 344 13.26 -5.93 -4.56
N LYS A 345 14.53 -5.84 -4.14
CA LYS A 345 15.13 -6.75 -3.16
C LYS A 345 14.59 -6.53 -1.76
N ASP A 346 14.53 -5.30 -1.28
CA ASP A 346 14.31 -5.04 0.14
C ASP A 346 12.87 -4.59 0.46
N GLY A 347 12.07 -4.24 -0.54
CA GLY A 347 10.72 -3.71 -0.37
C GLY A 347 10.74 -2.36 0.35
N THR A 348 11.64 -1.47 -0.06
CA THR A 348 11.93 -0.18 0.60
C THR A 348 11.79 1.01 -0.35
N PRO A 349 10.55 1.44 -0.68
CA PRO A 349 10.30 2.50 -1.67
C PRO A 349 10.99 3.84 -1.38
N HIS A 350 11.29 4.15 -0.12
CA HIS A 350 11.98 5.38 0.28
C HIS A 350 13.35 5.56 -0.40
N VAL A 351 14.03 4.47 -0.74
CA VAL A 351 15.27 4.50 -1.50
C VAL A 351 15.06 5.13 -2.88
N LEU A 352 13.97 4.78 -3.56
CA LEU A 352 13.61 5.37 -4.84
C LEU A 352 13.16 6.83 -4.68
N CYS A 353 12.41 7.17 -3.63
CA CYS A 353 12.07 8.57 -3.34
C CYS A 353 13.32 9.44 -3.17
N THR A 354 14.28 9.00 -2.35
CA THR A 354 15.56 9.69 -2.15
C THR A 354 16.35 9.80 -3.45
N TYR A 355 16.45 8.73 -4.24
CA TYR A 355 17.12 8.77 -5.54
C TYR A 355 16.52 9.85 -6.46
N LEU A 356 15.19 9.91 -6.58
CA LEU A 356 14.51 10.85 -7.44
C LEU A 356 14.70 12.29 -6.96
N TYR A 357 14.63 12.52 -5.65
CA TYR A 357 14.89 13.84 -5.05
C TYR A 357 16.31 14.32 -5.32
N GLU A 358 17.31 13.46 -5.11
CA GLU A 358 18.70 13.76 -5.42
C GLU A 358 18.90 14.01 -6.93
N LEU A 359 18.27 13.23 -7.80
CA LEU A 359 18.33 13.43 -9.25
C LEU A 359 17.76 14.81 -9.65
N ALA A 360 16.63 15.22 -9.07
CA ALA A 360 16.05 16.54 -9.30
C ALA A 360 17.00 17.66 -8.83
N GLY A 361 17.68 17.49 -7.69
CA GLY A 361 18.70 18.42 -7.20
C GLY A 361 19.91 18.52 -8.12
N VAL A 362 20.45 17.38 -8.57
CA VAL A 362 21.57 17.34 -9.54
C VAL A 362 21.18 17.98 -10.86
N PHE A 363 19.95 17.75 -11.34
CA PHE A 363 19.42 18.42 -12.53
C PHE A 363 19.32 19.93 -12.35
N SER A 364 18.85 20.42 -11.20
CA SER A 364 18.78 21.87 -10.94
C SER A 364 20.17 22.51 -11.02
N SER A 365 21.18 21.88 -10.40
CA SER A 365 22.57 22.34 -10.47
C SER A 365 23.09 22.36 -11.91
N PHE A 366 22.84 21.30 -12.68
CA PHE A 366 23.18 21.25 -14.11
C PHE A 366 22.49 22.37 -14.89
N TYR A 367 21.19 22.58 -14.71
CA TYR A 367 20.43 23.59 -15.44
C TYR A 367 20.90 25.03 -15.14
N GLU A 368 21.33 25.30 -13.91
CA GLU A 368 21.84 26.61 -13.49
C GLU A 368 23.24 26.92 -14.06
N HIS A 369 24.12 25.92 -14.14
CA HIS A 369 25.53 26.12 -14.52
C HIS A 369 25.81 25.83 -16.00
N CYS A 370 24.96 25.03 -16.66
CA CYS A 370 25.15 24.60 -18.04
C CYS A 370 24.00 25.12 -18.93
N PRO A 371 24.14 26.30 -19.56
CA PRO A 371 23.10 26.87 -20.41
C PRO A 371 22.63 25.88 -21.50
N ILE A 372 21.32 25.66 -21.58
CA ILE A 372 20.71 24.77 -22.57
C ILE A 372 20.20 25.59 -23.77
N LEU A 373 19.06 26.28 -23.60
CA LEU A 373 18.37 26.97 -24.70
C LEU A 373 19.15 28.14 -25.29
N ASN A 374 19.90 28.86 -24.43
CA ASN A 374 20.68 30.03 -24.83
C ASN A 374 22.10 29.69 -25.30
N ASN A 375 22.42 28.40 -25.50
CA ASN A 375 23.72 28.01 -26.01
C ASN A 375 23.79 28.24 -27.53
N GLU A 376 24.87 28.87 -28.00
CA GLU A 376 25.11 29.15 -29.42
C GLU A 376 25.58 27.91 -30.18
N ASP A 377 26.27 26.98 -29.50
CA ASP A 377 26.68 25.72 -30.09
C ASP A 377 25.51 24.73 -30.11
N GLN A 378 25.04 24.44 -31.32
CA GLN A 378 23.91 23.54 -31.55
C GLN A 378 24.19 22.10 -31.10
N GLN A 379 25.42 21.61 -31.22
CA GLN A 379 25.78 20.26 -30.77
C GLN A 379 25.75 20.17 -29.24
N VAL A 380 26.29 21.18 -28.56
CA VAL A 380 26.23 21.24 -27.08
C VAL A 380 24.77 21.39 -26.61
N LYS A 381 23.97 22.23 -27.26
CA LYS A 381 22.54 22.37 -26.98
C LYS A 381 21.80 21.04 -27.08
N LEU A 382 21.98 20.31 -28.18
CA LEU A 382 21.34 19.02 -28.41
C LEU A 382 21.82 17.95 -27.41
N SER A 383 23.11 17.90 -27.09
CA SER A 383 23.68 17.02 -26.05
C SER A 383 23.03 17.27 -24.68
N ARG A 384 22.92 18.53 -24.27
CA ARG A 384 22.29 18.94 -23.00
C ARG A 384 20.79 18.66 -22.97
N LEU A 385 20.08 18.87 -24.08
CA LEU A 385 18.68 18.49 -24.22
C LEU A 385 18.49 16.98 -24.10
N LYS A 386 19.44 16.17 -24.57
CA LYS A 386 19.40 14.72 -24.42
C LYS A 386 19.53 14.28 -22.96
N LEU A 387 20.39 14.93 -22.17
CA LEU A 387 20.46 14.73 -20.70
C LEU A 387 19.15 15.15 -20.01
N ALA A 388 18.58 16.29 -20.39
CA ALA A 388 17.29 16.74 -19.86
C ALA A 388 16.15 15.77 -20.22
N LEU A 389 16.16 15.19 -21.42
CA LEU A 389 15.14 14.25 -21.89
C LEU A 389 15.23 12.94 -21.10
N LEU A 390 16.43 12.43 -20.88
CA LEU A 390 16.62 11.24 -20.05
C LEU A 390 16.19 11.50 -18.60
N THR A 391 16.49 12.70 -18.06
CA THR A 391 16.03 13.09 -16.72
C THR A 391 14.50 13.13 -16.61
N GLU A 392 13.83 13.73 -17.58
CA GLU A 392 12.36 13.77 -17.66
C GLU A 392 11.76 12.35 -17.66
N ARG A 393 12.29 11.46 -18.51
CA ARG A 393 11.87 10.06 -18.59
C ARG A 393 12.12 9.29 -17.30
N THR A 394 13.29 9.45 -16.69
CA THR A 394 13.65 8.78 -15.44
C THR A 394 12.77 9.24 -14.28
N LEU A 395 12.52 10.55 -14.15
CA LEU A 395 11.61 11.07 -13.12
C LEU A 395 10.18 10.55 -13.33
N LYS A 396 9.67 10.57 -14.56
CA LYS A 396 8.34 10.05 -14.89
C LYS A 396 8.21 8.57 -14.57
N GLN A 397 9.19 7.77 -14.98
CA GLN A 397 9.19 6.33 -14.72
C GLN A 397 9.28 6.04 -13.21
N GLY A 398 10.19 6.71 -12.50
CA GLY A 398 10.36 6.52 -11.05
C GLY A 398 9.11 6.91 -10.25
N LEU A 399 8.51 8.06 -10.56
CA LEU A 399 7.25 8.48 -9.95
C LEU A 399 6.10 7.52 -10.30
N GLY A 400 6.06 7.03 -11.54
CA GLY A 400 5.11 6.02 -11.99
C GLY A 400 5.22 4.70 -11.21
N LEU A 401 6.44 4.23 -10.91
CA LEU A 401 6.68 3.05 -10.07
C LEU A 401 6.21 3.25 -8.63
N LEU A 402 6.23 4.48 -8.11
CA LEU A 402 5.65 4.86 -6.82
C LEU A 402 4.12 5.08 -6.90
N GLY A 403 3.53 4.94 -8.09
CA GLY A 403 2.12 5.18 -8.35
C GLY A 403 1.72 6.65 -8.26
N ILE A 404 2.67 7.58 -8.43
CA ILE A 404 2.46 9.03 -8.41
C ILE A 404 2.24 9.51 -9.84
N LYS A 405 1.08 10.11 -10.11
CA LYS A 405 0.78 10.71 -11.41
C LYS A 405 1.63 11.97 -11.63
N THR A 406 2.16 12.13 -12.83
CA THR A 406 2.84 13.36 -13.28
C THR A 406 1.92 14.18 -14.17
N VAL A 407 2.06 15.50 -14.12
CA VAL A 407 1.31 16.45 -14.93
C VAL A 407 2.21 17.18 -15.91
N GLU A 408 1.66 17.61 -17.04
CA GLU A 408 2.42 18.23 -18.13
C GLU A 408 2.77 19.69 -17.86
N LYS A 409 1.94 20.37 -17.06
CA LYS A 409 2.11 21.75 -16.61
C LYS A 409 1.66 21.84 -15.16
N MET A 410 2.28 22.73 -14.39
CA MET A 410 1.96 23.00 -12.99
C MET A 410 2.28 24.43 -12.65
#